data_AF-A0A401QK78-F1
#
_entry.id   AF-A0A401QK78-F1
#
_cell.length_a   1.000
_cell.length_b   1.000
_cell.length_c   1.000
_cell.angle_alpha   90.00
_cell.angle_beta   90.00
_cell.angle_gamma   90.00
#
_symmetry.space_group_name_H-M   'P 1'
#
loop_
_entity.id
_entity.type
_entity.pdbx_description
1 polymer ?
#
loop_
_entity_poly.entity_id
_entity_poly.type
_entity_poly.pdbx_seq_one_letter_code
_entity_poly.pdbx_strand_id
1 'polypeptide(L)' 'MDAGLKPEKLNLESRTLEAKEIFKYCLRCFEAYLDSAETPILGPRKLRLLHGRMSHRISATLEKATTYDAAIGLLRKR' A
#
# COMPACT_ATOMS: atom_id res chain seq x y z
N MET A 1 -21.98 4.23 -11.14
CA MET A 1 -21.12 3.05 -10.94
C MET A 1 -20.15 3.39 -9.83
N ASP A 2 -20.43 2.94 -8.61
CA ASP A 2 -19.46 2.96 -7.53
C ASP A 2 -18.51 1.79 -7.77
N ALA A 3 -17.50 2.02 -8.61
CA ALA A 3 -16.35 1.12 -8.69
C ALA A 3 -15.48 1.36 -7.45
N GLY A 4 -16.08 1.19 -6.27
CA GLY A 4 -15.39 1.23 -5.00
C GLY A 4 -14.29 0.19 -5.07
N LEU A 5 -13.08 0.66 -5.35
CA LEU A 5 -11.85 -0.12 -5.37
C LEU A 5 -11.69 -0.68 -3.95
N LYS A 6 -12.27 -1.86 -3.72
CA LYS A 6 -12.15 -2.57 -2.46
C LYS A 6 -10.67 -2.90 -2.28
N PRO A 7 -9.99 -2.32 -1.29
CA PRO A 7 -8.55 -2.51 -1.16
C PRO A 7 -8.19 -3.96 -0.80
N GLU A 8 -9.18 -4.80 -0.43
CA GLU A 8 -9.06 -6.26 -0.30
C GLU A 8 -8.61 -6.98 -1.58
N LYS A 9 -8.78 -6.38 -2.76
CA LYS A 9 -8.41 -7.00 -4.04
C LYS A 9 -7.01 -6.60 -4.54
N LEU A 10 -6.27 -5.80 -3.78
CA LEU A 10 -4.92 -5.37 -4.13
C LEU A 10 -3.91 -6.48 -3.80
N ASN A 11 -3.72 -7.42 -4.72
CA ASN A 11 -2.64 -8.39 -4.60
C ASN A 11 -1.34 -7.80 -5.18
N LEU A 12 -0.37 -7.58 -4.29
CA LEU A 12 0.88 -6.87 -4.60
C LEU A 12 2.04 -7.82 -4.99
N GLU A 13 1.80 -9.11 -5.18
CA GLU A 13 2.85 -10.06 -5.59
C GLU A 13 3.38 -9.78 -7.01
N SER A 14 4.69 -9.55 -7.12
CA SER A 14 5.37 -9.35 -8.40
C SER A 14 6.21 -10.56 -8.79
N ARG A 15 5.87 -11.24 -9.89
CA ARG A 15 6.81 -12.11 -10.64
C ARG A 15 7.08 -11.64 -12.06
N THR A 16 6.32 -10.67 -12.58
CA THR A 16 6.42 -10.15 -13.94
C THR A 16 6.57 -8.63 -13.97
N LEU A 17 7.05 -8.07 -15.10
CA LEU A 17 7.20 -6.63 -15.31
C LEU A 17 5.86 -5.88 -15.22
N GLU A 18 4.79 -6.47 -15.76
CA GLU A 18 3.42 -5.95 -15.60
C GLU A 18 3.00 -5.85 -14.13
N ALA A 19 3.35 -6.84 -13.31
CA ALA A 19 3.03 -6.82 -11.89
C ALA A 19 3.77 -5.72 -11.12
N LYS A 20 4.94 -5.25 -11.59
CA LYS A 20 5.63 -4.08 -11.01
C LYS A 20 4.90 -2.77 -11.30
N GLU A 21 4.44 -2.57 -12.53
CA GLU A 21 3.67 -1.38 -12.89
C GLU A 21 2.30 -1.38 -12.23
N ILE A 22 1.64 -2.55 -12.14
CA ILE A 22 0.42 -2.73 -11.35
C ILE A 22 0.69 -2.41 -9.87
N PHE A 23 1.78 -2.89 -9.29
CA PHE A 23 2.16 -2.59 -7.91
C PHE A 23 2.33 -1.08 -7.66
N LYS A 24 3.04 -0.38 -8.55
CA LYS A 24 3.21 1.09 -8.46
C LYS A 24 1.88 1.82 -8.58
N TYR A 25 1.02 1.38 -9.51
CA TYR A 25 -0.31 1.94 -9.69
C TYR A 25 -1.17 1.74 -8.42
N CYS A 26 -1.20 0.53 -7.88
CA CYS A 26 -1.86 0.18 -6.64
C CYS A 26 -1.39 1.04 -5.45
N LEU A 27 -0.08 1.27 -5.34
CA LEU A 27 0.50 2.12 -4.30
C LEU A 27 0.01 3.58 -4.42
N ARG A 28 -0.05 4.13 -5.64
CA ARG A 28 -0.59 5.47 -5.89
C ARG A 28 -2.07 5.56 -5.53
N CYS A 29 -2.87 4.55 -5.88
CA CYS A 29 -4.29 4.51 -5.50
C CYS A 29 -4.48 4.49 -3.98
N PHE A 30 -3.62 3.77 -3.24
CA PHE A 30 -3.64 3.75 -1.79
C PHE A 30 -3.29 5.12 -1.19
N GLU A 31 -2.26 5.80 -1.72
CA GLU A 31 -1.90 7.16 -1.30
C GLU A 31 -3.05 8.14 -1.56
N ALA A 32 -3.66 8.11 -2.75
CA ALA A 32 -4.82 8.94 -3.08
C ALA A 32 -6.03 8.67 -2.17
N TYR A 33 -6.27 7.42 -1.77
CA TYR A 33 -7.30 7.09 -0.79
C TYR A 33 -7.03 7.76 0.56
N LEU A 34 -5.79 7.70 1.04
CA LEU A 34 -5.41 8.35 2.31
C LEU A 34 -5.58 9.87 2.25
N ASP A 35 -5.28 10.48 1.11
CA ASP A 35 -5.40 11.92 0.89
C ASP A 35 -6.86 12.37 0.71
N SER A 36 -7.73 11.48 0.22
CA SER A 36 -9.17 11.73 0.08
C SER A 36 -9.97 11.60 1.38
N ALA A 37 -9.36 11.09 2.45
CA ALA A 37 -10.05 10.86 3.70
C ALA A 37 -10.48 12.19 4.35
N GLU A 38 -11.76 12.30 4.71
CA GLU A 38 -12.34 13.49 5.36
C GLU A 38 -11.59 13.90 6.64
N THR A 39 -11.06 12.90 7.37
CA THR A 39 -10.19 13.12 8.52
C THR A 39 -8.77 12.69 8.22
N PRO A 40 -7.75 13.51 8.53
CA PRO A 40 -6.36 13.14 8.33
C PRO A 40 -6.00 11.85 9.06
N ILE A 41 -5.58 10.84 8.30
CA ILE A 41 -5.12 9.57 8.85
C ILE A 41 -3.68 9.75 9.33
N LEU A 42 -3.42 9.59 10.63
CA LEU A 42 -2.08 9.77 11.19
C LEU A 42 -1.15 8.58 10.91
N GLY A 43 0.17 8.82 10.96
CA GLY A 43 1.23 7.86 10.60
C GLY A 43 1.04 6.42 11.12
N PRO A 44 0.82 6.19 12.43
CA PRO A 44 0.61 4.85 12.98
C PRO A 44 -0.66 4.15 12.43
N ARG A 45 -1.68 4.92 12.07
CA ARG A 45 -2.91 4.41 11.44
C ARG A 45 -2.69 4.14 9.95
N LYS A 46 -1.96 5.02 9.23
CA LYS A 46 -1.54 4.78 7.84
C LYS A 46 -0.74 3.48 7.71
N LEU A 47 0.23 3.26 8.61
CA LEU A 47 1.06 2.06 8.62
C LEU A 47 0.25 0.78 8.88
N ARG A 48 -0.66 0.79 9.87
CA ARG A 48 -1.56 -0.36 10.11
C ARG A 48 -2.47 -0.67 8.93
N LEU A 49 -3.03 0.37 8.30
CA LEU A 49 -3.84 0.21 7.09
C LEU A 49 -3.02 -0.39 5.95
N LEU A 50 -1.78 0.08 5.76
CA LEU A 50 -0.86 -0.45 4.76
C LEU A 50 -0.61 -1.95 4.99
N HIS A 51 -0.26 -2.36 6.21
CA HIS A 51 -0.06 -3.78 6.55
C HIS A 51 -1.30 -4.63 6.30
N GLY A 52 -2.50 -4.12 6.61
CA GLY A 52 -3.76 -4.83 6.38
C GLY A 52 -4.11 -5.03 4.90
N ARG A 53 -3.49 -4.29 3.98
CA ARG A 53 -3.70 -4.43 2.53
C ARG A 53 -2.55 -5.13 1.80
N MET A 54 -1.50 -5.50 2.53
CA MET A 54 -0.32 -6.17 1.98
C MET A 54 -0.47 -7.69 2.08
N SER A 55 0.02 -8.42 1.09
CA SER A 55 0.18 -9.86 1.23
C SER A 55 1.25 -10.19 2.27
N HIS A 56 1.16 -11.37 2.89
CA HIS A 56 2.08 -11.81 3.94
C HIS A 56 3.56 -11.65 3.57
N ARG A 57 3.93 -11.88 2.30
CA ARG A 57 5.31 -11.74 1.81
C ARG A 57 5.82 -10.29 1.83
N ILE A 58 4.96 -9.33 1.50
CA ILE A 58 5.37 -7.91 1.49
C ILE A 58 5.31 -7.34 2.89
N SER A 59 4.36 -7.80 3.72
CA SER A 59 4.37 -7.51 5.15
C SER A 59 5.69 -7.90 5.82
N ALA A 60 6.27 -9.06 5.49
CA ALA A 60 7.60 -9.45 5.97
C ALA A 60 8.73 -8.51 5.49
N THR A 61 8.60 -7.91 4.29
CA THR A 61 9.56 -6.91 3.80
C THR A 61 9.45 -5.60 4.59
N LEU A 62 8.26 -5.33 5.15
CA LEU A 62 7.93 -4.12 5.90
C LEU A 62 8.08 -4.26 7.42
N GLU A 63 8.38 -5.45 7.96
CA GLU A 63 8.54 -5.65 9.42
C GLU A 63 9.57 -4.70 10.06
N LYS A 64 10.59 -4.29 9.30
CA LYS A 64 11.63 -3.37 9.77
C LYS A 64 11.22 -1.90 9.69
N ALA A 65 10.11 -1.58 9.03
CA ALA A 65 9.62 -0.21 8.89
C ALA A 65 8.72 0.16 10.08
N THR A 66 9.22 1.01 10.97
CA THR A 66 8.48 1.49 12.14
C THR A 66 7.57 2.68 11.84
N THR A 67 7.72 3.30 10.66
CA THR A 67 6.92 4.44 10.20
C THR A 67 6.35 4.20 8.81
N TYR A 68 5.24 4.91 8.52
CA TYR A 68 4.61 4.88 7.20
C TYR A 68 5.59 5.32 6.09
N ASP A 69 6.34 6.41 6.31
CA ASP A 69 7.27 6.93 5.32
C ASP A 69 8.42 5.97 5.03
N ALA A 70 8.94 5.29 6.06
CA ALA A 70 9.93 4.23 5.89
C ALA A 70 9.38 3.07 5.07
N ALA A 71 8.14 2.65 5.36
CA ALA A 71 7.47 1.57 4.64
C ALA A 71 7.27 1.92 3.16
N ILE A 72 6.74 3.11 2.86
CA ILE A 72 6.57 3.60 1.48
C ILE A 72 7.91 3.73 0.77
N GLY A 73 8.94 4.22 1.45
CA GLY A 73 10.29 4.32 0.90
C GLY A 73 10.87 2.97 0.47
N LEU A 74 10.58 1.90 1.22
CA LEU A 74 10.97 0.53 0.85
C LEU A 74 10.16 0.01 -0.35
N LEU A 75 8.85 0.29 -0.38
CA LEU A 75 7.96 -0.18 -1.44
C LEU A 75 8.25 0.49 -2.78
N ARG A 76 8.56 1.79 -2.79
CA ARG A 76 8.91 2.54 -4.02
C ARG A 76 10.22 2.07 -4.68
N LYS A 77 11.11 1.43 -3.92
CA LYS A 77 12.39 0.91 -4.42
C LYS A 77 12.27 -0.49 -5.07
N ARG A 78 11.12 -1.14 -4.96
CA ARG A 78 10.85 -2.49 -5.46
C ARG A 78 10.37 -2.49 -6.91
#